data_AF-A0A258KVC7-F1
#
_entry.id   AF-A0A258KVC7-F1
#
_cell.length_a   1.000
_cell.length_b   1.000
_cell.length_c   1.000
_cell.angle_alpha   90.00
_cell.angle_beta   90.00
_cell.angle_gamma   90.00
#
_symmetry.space_group_name_H-M   'P 1'
#
loop_
_entity.id
_entity.type
_entity.pdbx_description
1 polymer ?
#
loop_
_entity_poly.entity_id
_entity_poly.type
_entity_poly.pdbx_seq_one_letter_code
_entity_poly.pdbx_strand_id
1 'polypeptide(L)'
;MPELQEVAAQYGRFRARAYFEEIDQRMESAVWGDAKLSKEVDEGCMSTNNRMQILSSRTSDPEVRRLVSVLQDTGPRQTLASSSQEAYSALSDGSKACTELNERIGIVLRQLDSSEDELGTR
;
A
#
# COMPACT_ATOMS: atom_id res chain seq x y z
N MET A 1 10.46 -10.24 6.17
CA MET A 1 9.28 -9.34 6.28
C MET A 1 9.61 -7.84 6.33
N PRO A 2 10.78 -7.37 6.84
CA PRO A 2 11.12 -5.93 6.80
C PRO A 2 11.00 -5.30 5.40
N GLU A 3 11.43 -6.03 4.36
CA GLU A 3 11.29 -5.58 2.96
C GLU A 3 9.82 -5.35 2.55
N LEU A 4 8.86 -6.12 3.07
CA LEU A 4 7.44 -5.91 2.78
C LEU A 4 6.92 -4.60 3.39
N GLN A 5 7.37 -4.23 4.60
CA GLN A 5 7.01 -2.96 5.23
C GLN A 5 7.56 -1.78 4.42
N GLU A 6 8.82 -1.86 4.01
CA GLU A 6 9.46 -0.82 3.20
C GLU A 6 8.74 -0.62 1.86
N VAL A 7 8.43 -1.72 1.16
CA VAL A 7 7.73 -1.66 -0.12
C VAL A 7 6.29 -1.15 0.07
N ALA A 8 5.57 -1.56 1.12
CA ALA A 8 4.23 -1.04 1.43
C ALA A 8 4.26 0.46 1.73
N ALA A 9 5.25 0.95 2.47
CA ALA A 9 5.44 2.37 2.72
C ALA A 9 5.80 3.15 1.45
N GLN A 10 6.63 2.58 0.56
CA GLN A 10 6.93 3.17 -0.75
C GLN A 10 5.67 3.25 -1.63
N TYR A 11 4.87 2.17 -1.68
CA TYR A 11 3.60 2.17 -2.40
C TYR A 11 2.67 3.27 -1.87
N GLY A 12 2.48 3.36 -0.56
CA GLY A 12 1.66 4.43 0.06
C GLY A 12 2.12 5.84 -0.33
N ARG A 13 3.44 6.08 -0.38
CA ARG A 13 4.01 7.37 -0.84
C ARG A 13 3.67 7.67 -2.29
N PHE A 14 3.82 6.70 -3.19
CA PHE A 14 3.45 6.89 -4.60
C PHE A 14 1.94 7.08 -4.77
N ARG A 15 1.09 6.36 -4.02
CA ARG A 15 -0.37 6.55 -4.04
C ARG A 15 -0.80 7.93 -3.56
N ALA A 16 -0.16 8.45 -2.51
CA ALA A 16 -0.39 9.81 -2.03
C ALA A 16 0.06 10.85 -3.07
N ARG A 17 1.22 10.65 -3.72
CA ARG A 17 1.67 11.56 -4.79
C ARG A 17 0.76 11.51 -6.01
N ALA A 18 0.29 10.33 -6.41
CA ALA A 18 -0.71 10.16 -7.45
C ALA A 18 -1.99 10.94 -7.14
N TYR A 19 -2.47 10.89 -5.89
CA TYR A 19 -3.64 11.66 -5.44
C TYR A 19 -3.46 13.17 -5.64
N PHE A 20 -2.29 13.70 -5.27
CA PHE A 20 -2.01 15.14 -5.41
C PHE A 20 -1.87 15.56 -6.87
N GLU A 21 -1.14 14.81 -7.70
CA GLU A 21 -1.05 15.10 -9.14
C GLU A 21 -2.42 15.08 -9.83
N GLU A 22 -3.28 14.17 -9.38
CA GLU A 22 -4.63 14.02 -9.86
C GLU A 22 -5.57 15.14 -9.35
N ILE A 23 -5.31 15.74 -8.18
CA ILE A 23 -5.98 16.98 -7.74
C ILE A 23 -5.54 18.16 -8.60
N ASP A 24 -4.23 18.33 -8.81
CA ASP A 24 -3.67 19.46 -9.54
C ASP A 24 -4.21 19.50 -10.98
N GLN A 25 -4.22 18.36 -11.67
CA GLN A 25 -4.78 18.25 -13.03
C GLN A 25 -6.28 18.56 -13.11
N ARG A 26 -7.01 18.41 -12.01
CA ARG A 26 -8.45 18.69 -11.98
C ARG A 26 -8.77 20.14 -11.71
N MET A 27 -7.88 20.86 -11.05
CA MET A 27 -7.98 22.33 -11.01
C MET A 27 -7.97 22.91 -12.43
N GLU A 28 -7.39 22.18 -13.40
CA GLU A 28 -7.30 22.60 -14.80
C GLU A 28 -8.39 21.99 -15.70
N SER A 29 -8.73 20.70 -15.55
CA SER A 29 -9.55 19.95 -16.52
C SER A 29 -10.98 19.60 -16.09
N ALA A 30 -11.30 19.65 -14.78
CA ALA A 30 -12.59 19.24 -14.20
C ALA A 30 -13.08 17.80 -14.47
N VAL A 31 -12.30 16.93 -15.11
CA VAL A 31 -12.68 15.53 -15.40
C VAL A 31 -12.01 14.56 -14.42
N TRP A 32 -12.76 13.60 -13.89
CA TRP A 32 -12.24 12.55 -13.00
C TRP A 32 -11.95 11.25 -13.77
N GLY A 33 -10.87 10.54 -13.40
CA GLY A 33 -10.55 9.21 -13.94
C GLY A 33 -9.69 9.17 -15.21
N ASP A 34 -9.23 10.32 -15.72
CA ASP A 34 -8.31 10.42 -16.87
C ASP A 34 -7.01 11.19 -16.51
N ALA A 35 -6.65 11.18 -15.22
CA ALA A 35 -5.45 11.87 -14.76
C ALA A 35 -4.20 11.20 -15.35
N LYS A 36 -3.40 11.97 -16.08
CA LYS A 36 -2.12 11.53 -16.62
C LYS A 36 -1.06 11.71 -15.56
N LEU A 37 -0.84 10.67 -14.75
CA LEU A 37 0.23 10.67 -13.76
C LEU A 37 1.58 10.91 -14.42
N SER A 38 2.49 11.54 -13.70
CA SER A 38 3.89 11.63 -14.11
C SER A 38 4.47 10.23 -14.24
N LYS A 39 5.41 10.05 -15.19
CA LYS A 39 6.05 8.75 -15.44
C LYS A 39 6.65 8.14 -14.17
N GLU A 40 7.29 8.96 -13.34
CA GLU A 40 7.88 8.55 -12.06
C GLU A 40 6.82 7.94 -11.12
N VAL A 41 5.65 8.57 -11.01
CA VAL A 41 4.59 8.12 -10.12
C VAL A 41 3.88 6.89 -10.66
N ASP A 42 3.62 6.83 -11.96
CA ASP A 42 2.99 5.69 -12.61
C ASP A 42 3.87 4.43 -12.49
N GLU A 43 5.14 4.54 -12.92
CA GLU A 43 6.12 3.45 -12.80
C GLU A 43 6.38 3.07 -11.34
N GLY A 44 6.42 4.06 -10.44
CA GLY A 44 6.57 3.85 -9.01
C GLY A 44 5.42 3.06 -8.41
N CYS A 45 4.17 3.43 -8.74
CA CYS A 45 2.97 2.71 -8.33
C CYS A 45 2.99 1.26 -8.84
N MET A 46 3.25 1.05 -10.13
CA MET A 46 3.28 -0.29 -10.73
C MET A 46 4.38 -1.16 -10.13
N SER A 47 5.60 -0.63 -10.01
CA SER A 47 6.76 -1.36 -9.51
C SER A 47 6.57 -1.78 -8.06
N THR A 48 6.14 -0.86 -7.19
CA THR A 48 5.91 -1.15 -5.77
C THR A 48 4.72 -2.10 -5.57
N ASN A 49 3.64 -1.95 -6.35
CA ASN A 49 2.52 -2.89 -6.35
C ASN A 49 2.95 -4.33 -6.67
N ASN A 50 3.75 -4.50 -7.73
CA ASN A 50 4.25 -5.80 -8.14
C ASN A 50 5.17 -6.42 -7.08
N ARG A 51 6.07 -5.61 -6.49
CA ARG A 51 6.96 -6.06 -5.41
C ARG A 51 6.17 -6.48 -4.16
N MET A 52 5.12 -5.74 -3.78
CA MET A 52 4.25 -6.13 -2.66
C MET A 52 3.57 -7.47 -2.93
N GLN A 53 3.05 -7.70 -4.14
CA GLN A 53 2.43 -8.97 -4.51
C GLN A 53 3.38 -10.15 -4.33
N ILE A 54 4.61 -10.01 -4.81
CA ILE A 54 5.64 -11.05 -4.71
C ILE A 54 5.98 -11.31 -3.25
N LEU A 55 6.23 -10.26 -2.47
CA LEU A 55 6.61 -10.38 -1.06
C LEU A 55 5.48 -10.93 -0.19
N SER A 56 4.23 -10.54 -0.46
CA SER A 56 3.06 -11.06 0.27
C SER A 56 2.83 -12.53 -0.01
N SER A 57 3.04 -13.01 -1.25
CA SER A 57 2.94 -14.45 -1.56
C SER A 57 3.94 -15.32 -0.78
N ARG A 58 5.03 -14.72 -0.29
CA ARG A 58 6.09 -15.41 0.48
C ARG A 58 5.82 -15.44 1.98
N THR A 59 4.82 -14.72 2.47
CA THR A 59 4.45 -14.79 3.90
C THR A 59 3.49 -15.95 4.14
N SER A 60 3.69 -16.67 5.24
CA SER A 60 2.77 -17.71 5.72
C SER A 60 1.54 -17.11 6.40
N ASP A 61 1.61 -15.84 6.84
CA ASP A 61 0.54 -15.16 7.55
C ASP A 61 -0.63 -14.77 6.61
N PRO A 62 -1.84 -15.34 6.80
CA PRO A 62 -2.98 -15.04 5.93
C PRO A 62 -3.51 -13.62 6.09
N GLU A 63 -3.36 -13.01 7.26
CA GLU A 63 -3.83 -11.66 7.53
C GLU A 63 -2.94 -10.63 6.84
N VAL A 64 -1.62 -10.85 6.84
CA VAL A 64 -0.68 -10.04 6.05
C VAL A 64 -1.04 -10.10 4.55
N ARG A 65 -1.37 -11.28 4.01
CA ARG A 65 -1.79 -11.40 2.60
C ARG A 65 -3.10 -10.66 2.33
N ARG A 66 -4.08 -10.78 3.23
CA ARG A 66 -5.37 -10.07 3.14
C ARG A 66 -5.17 -8.56 3.12
N LEU A 67 -4.37 -8.03 4.06
CA LEU A 67 -4.11 -6.59 4.18
C LEU A 67 -3.37 -6.03 2.97
N VAL A 68 -2.39 -6.76 2.42
CA VAL A 68 -1.75 -6.39 1.16
C VAL A 68 -2.77 -6.34 0.02
N SER A 69 -3.64 -7.35 -0.11
CA SER A 69 -4.69 -7.34 -1.14
C SER A 69 -5.62 -6.13 -1.02
N VAL A 70 -6.03 -5.75 0.20
CA VAL A 70 -6.85 -4.55 0.44
C VAL A 70 -6.09 -3.29 0.01
N LEU A 71 -4.81 -3.17 0.40
CA LEU A 71 -3.98 -2.04 0.02
C LEU A 71 -3.83 -1.91 -1.50
N GLN A 72 -3.64 -3.04 -2.20
CA GLN A 72 -3.53 -3.05 -3.65
C GLN A 72 -4.85 -2.69 -4.35
N ASP A 73 -5.98 -3.12 -3.82
CA ASP A 73 -7.31 -2.77 -4.35
C ASP A 73 -7.63 -1.27 -4.21
N THR A 74 -7.14 -0.63 -3.14
CA THR A 74 -7.37 0.82 -2.94
C THR A 74 -6.76 1.68 -4.04
N GLY A 75 -5.71 1.19 -4.72
CA GLY A 75 -5.05 1.94 -5.78
C GLY A 75 -5.94 2.16 -7.01
N PRO A 76 -6.36 1.09 -7.71
CA PRO A 76 -7.29 1.20 -8.82
C PRO A 76 -8.56 1.99 -8.45
N ARG A 77 -9.14 1.77 -7.26
CA ARG A 77 -10.33 2.52 -6.80
C ARG A 77 -10.09 4.03 -6.72
N GLN A 78 -8.92 4.45 -6.24
CA GLN A 78 -8.58 5.87 -6.17
C GLN A 78 -8.41 6.46 -7.58
N THR A 79 -7.71 5.76 -8.48
CA THR A 79 -7.45 6.25 -9.85
C THR A 79 -8.71 6.27 -10.72
N LEU A 80 -9.63 5.32 -10.51
CA LEU A 80 -10.90 5.21 -11.22
C LEU A 80 -12.05 5.95 -10.53
N ALA A 81 -11.77 6.69 -9.46
CA ALA A 81 -12.78 7.43 -8.71
C ALA A 81 -13.47 8.48 -9.59
N SER A 82 -14.78 8.61 -9.44
CA SER A 82 -15.60 9.59 -10.16
C SER A 82 -15.70 10.94 -9.44
N SER A 83 -15.23 11.01 -8.19
CA SER A 83 -15.27 12.22 -7.37
C SER A 83 -14.12 12.31 -6.36
N SER A 84 -13.84 13.52 -5.86
CA SER A 84 -12.82 13.77 -4.82
C SER A 84 -13.08 13.02 -3.55
N GLN A 85 -14.35 12.90 -3.19
CA GLN A 85 -14.76 12.16 -2.02
C GLN A 85 -14.47 10.66 -2.18
N GLU A 86 -14.71 10.08 -3.36
CA GLU A 86 -14.40 8.68 -3.64
C GLU A 86 -12.89 8.42 -3.64
N ALA A 87 -12.10 9.27 -4.30
CA ALA A 87 -10.64 9.12 -4.32
C ALA A 87 -10.05 9.27 -2.91
N TYR A 88 -10.54 10.26 -2.14
CA TYR A 88 -10.11 10.45 -0.76
C TYR A 88 -10.52 9.28 0.14
N SER A 89 -11.73 8.75 -0.03
CA SER A 89 -12.17 7.55 0.71
C SER A 89 -11.26 6.36 0.37
N ALA A 90 -10.92 6.17 -0.90
CA ALA A 90 -10.02 5.09 -1.31
C ALA A 90 -8.62 5.26 -0.72
N LEU A 91 -8.06 6.47 -0.73
CA LEU A 91 -6.78 6.79 -0.10
C LEU A 91 -6.81 6.55 1.42
N SER A 92 -7.90 6.96 2.09
CA SER A 92 -8.09 6.77 3.53
C SER A 92 -8.15 5.29 3.91
N ASP A 93 -8.90 4.49 3.15
CA ASP A 93 -8.95 3.03 3.34
C ASP A 93 -7.57 2.39 3.11
N GLY A 94 -6.84 2.84 2.09
CA GLY A 94 -5.47 2.39 1.83
C GLY A 94 -4.52 2.75 2.97
N SER A 95 -4.64 3.95 3.53
CA SER A 95 -3.85 4.38 4.69
C SER A 95 -4.13 3.51 5.92
N LYS A 96 -5.40 3.18 6.20
CA LYS A 96 -5.77 2.28 7.31
C LYS A 96 -5.19 0.88 7.10
N ALA A 97 -5.36 0.31 5.92
CA ALA A 97 -4.82 -1.01 5.57
C ALA A 97 -3.28 -1.05 5.70
N CYS A 98 -2.59 0.03 5.32
CA CYS A 98 -1.14 0.16 5.48
C CYS A 98 -0.72 0.18 6.96
N THR A 99 -1.45 0.90 7.82
CA THR A 99 -1.21 0.91 9.26
C THR A 99 -1.42 -0.49 9.86
N GLU A 100 -2.56 -1.11 9.59
CA GLU A 100 -2.88 -2.47 10.08
C GLU A 100 -1.85 -3.51 9.60
N LEU A 101 -1.39 -3.39 8.35
CA LEU A 101 -0.34 -4.25 7.80
C LEU A 101 0.97 -4.12 8.58
N ASN A 102 1.40 -2.89 8.87
CA ASN A 102 2.63 -2.64 9.63
C ASN A 102 2.52 -3.15 11.08
N GLU A 103 1.37 -2.96 11.72
CA GLU A 103 1.10 -3.50 13.06
C GLU A 103 1.18 -5.03 13.06
N ARG A 104 0.52 -5.68 12.10
CA ARG A 104 0.53 -7.15 11.98
C ARG A 104 1.93 -7.69 11.75
N ILE A 105 2.69 -7.06 10.84
CA ILE A 105 4.09 -7.46 10.59
C ILE A 105 4.92 -7.32 11.88
N GLY A 106 4.75 -6.22 12.62
CA GLY A 106 5.44 -6.01 13.88
C GLY A 106 5.10 -7.07 14.94
N ILE A 107 3.84 -7.52 15.02
CA ILE A 107 3.42 -8.60 15.91
C ILE A 107 4.14 -9.91 15.56
N VAL A 108 4.14 -10.29 14.28
CA VAL A 108 4.75 -11.55 13.83
C VAL A 108 6.27 -11.53 14.04
N LEU A 109 6.94 -10.41 13.77
CA LEU A 109 8.39 -10.28 14.02
C LEU A 109 8.73 -10.49 15.50
N ARG A 110 8.00 -9.82 16.42
CA ARG A 110 8.23 -9.97 17.87
C ARG A 110 7.97 -11.39 18.38
N GLN A 111 6.99 -12.09 17.78
CA GLN A 111 6.71 -13.48 18.11
C GLN A 111 7.87 -14.41 17.70
N LEU A 112 8.50 -14.15 16.55
CA LEU A 112 9.67 -14.90 16.11
C LEU A 112 10.86 -14.67 17.03
N ASP A 113 11.15 -13.41 17.38
CA ASP A 113 12.25 -13.06 18.29
C ASP A 113 12.07 -13.75 19.66
N SER A 114 10.85 -13.73 20.20
CA SER A 114 10.55 -14.38 21.49
C SER A 114 10.71 -15.91 21.43
N SER A 115 10.39 -16.53 20.28
CA SER A 115 10.55 -17.97 20.08
C SER A 115 12.01 -18.41 19.90
N GLU A 116 12.86 -17.53 19.37
CA GLU A 116 14.31 -17.80 19.24
C GLU A 116 15.01 -17.73 20.61
N ASP A 117 14.63 -16.77 21.46
CA ASP A 117 15.16 -16.66 22.83
C ASP A 117 14.81 -17.88 23.71
N GLU A 118 13.63 -18.47 23.52
CA GLU A 118 13.20 -19.69 24.22
C GLU A 118 13.94 -20.96 23.76
N LEU A 119 14.47 -20.98 22.52
CA LEU A 119 15.23 -22.10 21.97
C LEU A 119 16.74 -21.99 22.24
N GLY A 120 17.26 -20.80 22.50
CA GLY A 120 18.67 -20.53 22.83
C GLY A 120 19.06 -20.80 24.29
N THR A 121 18.11 -21.15 25.17
CA THR A 121 18.34 -21.40 26.60
C THR A 121 18.40 -22.89 26.99
N ARG A 122 18.69 -23.79 26.04
CA ARG A 122 18.91 -25.24 26.30
C ARG A 122 20.32 -25.70 25.94
#